data_AF-A0A6P7GJ26-F1
#
_entry.id   AF-A0A6P7GJ26-F1
#
_cell.length_a   1.000
_cell.length_b   1.000
_cell.length_c   1.000
_cell.angle_alpha   90.00
_cell.angle_beta   90.00
_cell.angle_gamma   90.00
#
_symmetry.space_group_name_H-M   'P 1'
#
loop_
_entity.id
_entity.type
_entity.pdbx_description
1 polymer ?
#
loop_
_entity_poly.entity_id
_entity_poly.type
_entity_poly.pdbx_seq_one_letter_code
_entity_poly.pdbx_strand_id
1 'polypeptide(L)'
;MLILSKPDMMSESGDVPQSLSPAERDKPPSRVVIAEPEVSCYSIQEWQNSWRQQDSYINLLERKANQQEGDLADLRLVNERIKGQLFESQQREKNLVRRLAAKEQETQDYVCQLNELKSSQVPTTSSLRTVLLDPAVNSILHHLQSELQATHLKLEDTQNELSAWKFTPDSNTGKRLMAKCRLLYQENEELGKITSSGRIAKLESDLALQKSFSEEVRKSQNELDSFLADLDEDVEGMQSTILFLQQELKKSKETIQVLQKENITLKQGSNGRANGDTSVCEREQTDSESEMERTRGVKRIRRSSVLSIDYNEDDTLVINTNGDAAISSDPE
;
A
#
# COMPACT_ATOMS: atom_id res chain seq x y z
N MET A 1 -0.22 -65.13 -86.28
CA MET A 1 1.10 -65.26 -86.94
C MET A 1 2.13 -65.12 -85.85
N LEU A 2 2.98 -66.08 -85.47
CA LEU A 2 3.43 -67.38 -85.98
C LEU A 2 3.69 -68.24 -84.71
N ILE A 3 2.94 -69.30 -84.40
CA ILE A 3 3.19 -70.73 -84.74
C ILE A 3 4.66 -71.07 -84.99
N LEU A 4 5.24 -71.94 -84.15
CA LEU A 4 6.15 -73.06 -84.48
C LEU A 4 6.60 -73.70 -83.15
N SER A 5 5.97 -74.78 -82.68
CA SER A 5 6.17 -76.20 -83.06
C SER A 5 7.05 -76.93 -82.04
N LYS A 6 6.38 -77.76 -81.23
CA LYS A 6 6.96 -78.95 -80.59
C LYS A 6 7.48 -79.93 -81.67
N PRO A 7 8.35 -80.86 -81.26
CA PRO A 7 8.05 -82.27 -81.51
C PRO A 7 8.15 -83.11 -80.22
N ASP A 8 7.16 -84.00 -80.05
CA ASP A 8 7.20 -85.16 -79.16
C ASP A 8 8.07 -86.27 -79.80
N MET A 9 8.68 -87.15 -78.98
CA MET A 9 8.40 -88.60 -78.96
C MET A 9 9.34 -89.38 -78.01
N MET A 10 8.71 -90.10 -77.08
CA MET A 10 8.98 -91.47 -76.58
C MET A 10 10.16 -91.76 -75.62
N SER A 11 9.78 -91.87 -74.34
CA SER A 11 9.76 -93.06 -73.45
C SER A 11 10.98 -93.99 -73.26
N GLU A 12 11.07 -94.45 -71.99
CA GLU A 12 11.88 -95.54 -71.38
C GLU A 12 13.29 -95.14 -70.91
N SER A 13 13.77 -95.41 -69.69
CA SER A 13 13.30 -96.23 -68.56
C SER A 13 13.82 -95.64 -67.25
N GLY A 14 13.13 -95.95 -66.15
CA GLY A 14 13.38 -95.37 -64.83
C GLY A 14 14.75 -95.70 -64.25
N ASP A 15 15.31 -94.71 -63.56
CA ASP A 15 16.29 -94.94 -62.50
C ASP A 15 15.77 -94.24 -61.25
N VAL A 16 15.66 -95.03 -60.18
CA VAL A 16 15.00 -94.71 -58.92
C VAL A 16 15.82 -93.66 -58.17
N PRO A 17 15.29 -92.46 -57.86
CA PRO A 17 15.93 -91.59 -56.89
C PRO A 17 15.66 -92.15 -55.49
N GLN A 18 16.73 -92.67 -54.90
CA GLN A 18 16.80 -93.16 -53.53
C GLN A 18 16.17 -92.14 -52.56
N SER A 19 15.21 -92.63 -51.78
CA SER A 19 14.41 -91.88 -50.81
C SER A 19 15.30 -91.25 -49.72
N LEU A 20 15.41 -89.93 -49.69
CA LEU A 20 15.94 -89.17 -48.55
C LEU A 20 14.79 -88.74 -47.61
N SER A 21 15.01 -88.97 -46.32
CA SER A 21 14.07 -88.73 -45.21
C SER A 21 13.59 -87.26 -45.13
N PRO A 22 12.33 -86.97 -44.74
CA PRO A 22 11.78 -85.61 -44.71
C PRO A 22 12.48 -84.63 -43.75
N ALA A 23 13.33 -85.13 -42.83
CA ALA A 23 13.94 -84.34 -41.75
C ALA A 23 15.29 -83.68 -42.10
N GLU A 24 15.84 -83.87 -43.30
CA GLU A 24 17.13 -83.28 -43.70
C GLU A 24 17.02 -82.10 -44.69
N ARG A 25 15.82 -81.78 -45.18
CA ARG A 25 15.62 -80.69 -46.17
C ARG A 25 15.61 -79.28 -45.57
N ASP A 26 15.46 -79.15 -44.24
CA ASP A 26 15.29 -77.84 -43.57
C ASP A 26 16.50 -77.38 -42.75
N LYS A 27 17.63 -78.08 -42.83
CA LYS A 27 18.87 -77.58 -42.20
C LYS A 27 19.54 -76.58 -43.12
N PRO A 28 19.82 -75.34 -42.66
CA PRO A 28 20.56 -74.38 -43.48
C PRO A 28 21.91 -75.00 -43.85
N PRO A 29 22.37 -74.83 -45.10
CA PRO A 29 23.65 -75.38 -45.52
C PRO A 29 24.73 -74.92 -44.54
N SER A 30 25.53 -75.88 -44.05
CA SER A 30 26.57 -75.67 -43.06
C SER A 30 27.93 -75.70 -43.74
N ARG A 31 28.89 -74.93 -43.21
CA ARG A 31 30.27 -74.95 -43.67
C ARG A 31 30.81 -76.38 -43.62
N VAL A 32 31.29 -76.88 -44.75
CA VAL A 32 31.95 -78.18 -44.82
C VAL A 32 33.37 -78.01 -44.30
N VAL A 33 33.77 -78.83 -43.33
CA VAL A 33 35.12 -78.86 -42.76
C VAL A 33 35.63 -80.28 -42.90
N ILE A 34 36.65 -80.48 -43.74
CA ILE A 34 37.29 -81.78 -43.96
C ILE A 34 38.69 -81.67 -43.37
N ALA A 35 39.08 -82.59 -42.47
CA ALA A 35 40.43 -82.63 -41.93
C ALA A 35 41.41 -83.25 -42.95
N GLU A 36 42.66 -82.79 -43.00
CA GLU A 36 43.68 -83.24 -43.98
C GLU A 36 43.83 -84.78 -44.16
N PRO A 37 43.77 -85.64 -43.12
CA PRO A 37 43.88 -87.09 -43.33
C PRO A 37 42.63 -87.72 -43.97
N GLU A 38 41.47 -87.08 -43.88
CA GLU A 38 40.19 -87.62 -44.36
C GLU A 38 40.02 -87.40 -45.87
N VAL A 39 40.69 -86.39 -46.43
CA VAL A 39 40.69 -86.02 -47.86
C VAL A 39 41.03 -87.20 -48.78
N SER A 40 41.92 -88.09 -48.33
CA SER A 40 42.42 -89.23 -49.12
C SER A 40 41.52 -90.48 -49.07
N CYS A 41 40.55 -90.52 -48.14
CA CYS A 41 39.65 -91.67 -47.94
C CYS A 41 38.25 -91.46 -48.53
N TYR A 42 37.96 -90.27 -49.07
CA TYR A 42 36.64 -89.95 -49.63
C TYR A 42 36.48 -90.56 -51.03
N SER A 43 35.34 -91.21 -51.24
CA SER A 43 34.87 -91.58 -52.56
C SER A 43 34.53 -90.34 -53.39
N ILE A 44 34.52 -90.49 -54.71
CA ILE A 44 34.18 -89.39 -55.63
C ILE A 44 32.76 -88.84 -55.40
N GLN A 45 31.85 -89.68 -54.91
CA GLN A 45 30.47 -89.31 -54.56
C GLN A 45 30.43 -88.46 -53.27
N GLU A 46 31.22 -88.79 -52.26
CA GLU A 46 31.34 -88.01 -51.02
C GLU A 46 31.98 -86.64 -51.27
N TRP A 47 32.95 -86.56 -52.20
CA TRP A 47 33.48 -85.30 -52.70
C TRP A 47 32.44 -84.45 -53.42
N GLN A 48 31.65 -85.04 -54.31
CA GLN A 48 30.58 -84.34 -55.01
C GLN A 48 29.51 -83.81 -54.05
N ASN A 49 29.14 -84.60 -53.04
CA ASN A 49 28.18 -84.18 -52.01
C ASN A 49 28.75 -83.05 -51.13
N SER A 50 30.01 -83.17 -50.71
CA SER A 50 30.71 -82.13 -49.93
C SER A 50 30.84 -80.83 -50.72
N TRP A 51 31.16 -80.91 -52.00
CA TRP A 51 31.22 -79.75 -52.90
C TRP A 51 29.85 -79.08 -53.04
N ARG A 52 28.79 -79.84 -53.32
CA ARG A 52 27.42 -79.30 -53.43
C ARG A 52 26.94 -78.66 -52.12
N GLN A 53 27.28 -79.24 -50.98
CA GLN A 53 26.94 -78.67 -49.67
C GLN A 53 27.70 -77.36 -49.41
N GLN A 54 29.00 -77.33 -49.71
CA GLN A 54 29.81 -76.12 -49.57
C GLN A 54 29.37 -75.01 -50.54
N ASP A 55 29.04 -75.34 -51.77
CA ASP A 55 28.51 -74.41 -52.77
C ASP A 55 27.15 -73.83 -52.34
N SER A 56 26.27 -74.67 -51.78
CA SER A 56 25.01 -74.21 -51.17
C SER A 56 25.23 -73.27 -49.98
N TYR A 57 26.26 -73.52 -49.16
CA TYR A 57 26.64 -72.65 -48.04
C TYR A 57 27.21 -71.32 -48.52
N ILE A 58 28.08 -71.31 -49.55
CA ILE A 58 28.60 -70.09 -50.17
C ILE A 58 27.46 -69.26 -50.75
N ASN A 59 26.55 -69.88 -51.52
CA ASN A 59 25.36 -69.21 -52.05
C ASN A 59 24.48 -68.60 -50.94
N LEU A 60 24.35 -69.27 -49.78
CA LEU A 60 23.63 -68.71 -48.63
C LEU A 60 24.37 -67.48 -48.05
N LEU A 61 25.69 -67.56 -47.89
CA LEU A 61 26.51 -66.45 -47.41
C LEU A 61 26.47 -65.25 -48.35
N GLU A 62 26.57 -65.47 -49.67
CA GLU A 62 26.48 -64.42 -50.67
C GLU A 62 25.10 -63.74 -50.66
N ARG A 63 24.01 -64.53 -50.58
CA ARG A 63 22.66 -63.97 -50.41
C ARG A 63 22.54 -63.15 -49.12
N LYS A 64 23.09 -63.64 -48.01
CA LYS A 64 23.06 -62.95 -46.72
C LYS A 64 23.89 -61.67 -46.75
N ALA A 65 25.06 -61.69 -47.38
CA ALA A 65 25.91 -60.53 -47.55
C ALA A 65 25.21 -59.46 -48.41
N ASN A 66 24.63 -59.86 -49.55
CA ASN A 66 23.86 -58.96 -50.41
C ASN A 66 22.64 -58.37 -49.69
N GLN A 67 21.93 -59.17 -48.88
CA GLN A 67 20.82 -58.68 -48.05
C GLN A 67 21.30 -57.65 -47.02
N GLN A 68 22.40 -57.94 -46.31
CA GLN A 68 22.95 -57.03 -45.32
C GLN A 68 23.46 -55.73 -45.95
N GLU A 69 24.03 -55.79 -47.16
CA GLU A 69 24.43 -54.61 -47.92
C GLU A 69 23.22 -53.74 -48.31
N GLY A 70 22.13 -54.39 -48.75
CA GLY A 70 20.84 -53.73 -48.99
C GLY A 70 20.27 -53.06 -47.74
N ASP A 71 20.20 -53.78 -46.63
CA ASP A 71 19.70 -53.26 -45.35
C ASP A 71 20.55 -52.07 -44.86
N LEU A 72 21.87 -52.13 -45.04
CA LEU A 72 22.78 -51.03 -44.71
C LEU A 72 22.55 -49.81 -45.61
N ALA A 73 22.29 -50.00 -46.90
CA ALA A 73 21.95 -48.92 -47.82
C ALA A 73 20.63 -48.25 -47.42
N ASP A 74 19.60 -49.03 -47.10
CA ASP A 74 18.30 -48.53 -46.65
C ASP A 74 18.43 -47.78 -45.32
N LEU A 75 19.18 -48.32 -44.36
CA LEU A 75 19.45 -47.64 -43.09
C LEU A 75 20.17 -46.31 -43.28
N ARG A 76 21.11 -46.21 -44.23
CA ARG A 76 21.78 -44.95 -44.57
C ARG A 76 20.80 -43.92 -45.14
N LEU A 77 19.91 -44.34 -46.05
CA LEU A 77 18.88 -43.46 -46.62
C LEU A 77 17.91 -42.96 -45.56
N VAL A 78 17.48 -43.84 -44.65
CA VAL A 78 16.61 -43.46 -43.52
C VAL A 78 17.33 -42.51 -42.57
N ASN A 79 18.61 -42.74 -42.28
CA ASN A 79 19.41 -41.87 -41.43
C ASN A 79 19.52 -40.44 -42.00
N GLU A 80 19.84 -40.33 -43.29
CA GLU A 80 19.90 -39.03 -43.97
C GLU A 80 18.54 -38.33 -44.01
N ARG A 81 17.45 -39.08 -44.21
CA ARG A 81 16.08 -38.55 -44.13
C ARG A 81 15.77 -37.98 -42.74
N ILE A 82 16.10 -38.71 -41.67
CA ILE A 82 15.86 -38.28 -40.29
C ILE A 82 16.70 -37.04 -39.96
N LYS A 83 17.97 -36.99 -40.40
CA LYS A 83 18.82 -35.80 -40.26
C LYS A 83 18.21 -34.56 -40.93
N GLY A 84 17.70 -34.73 -42.15
CA GLY A 84 16.99 -33.66 -42.87
C GLY A 84 15.76 -33.18 -42.10
N GLN A 85 14.91 -34.11 -41.64
CA GLN A 85 13.72 -33.77 -40.85
C GLN A 85 14.06 -33.08 -39.52
N LEU A 86 15.13 -33.51 -38.84
CA LEU A 86 15.61 -32.89 -37.62
C LEU A 86 16.05 -31.44 -37.88
N PHE A 87 16.83 -31.22 -38.95
CA PHE A 87 17.27 -29.88 -39.34
C PHE A 87 16.09 -28.97 -39.65
N GLU A 88 15.13 -29.43 -40.46
CA GLU A 88 13.91 -28.67 -40.76
C GLU A 88 13.10 -28.35 -39.51
N SER A 89 12.98 -29.31 -38.59
CA SER A 89 12.28 -29.11 -37.32
C SER A 89 12.97 -28.04 -36.46
N GLN A 90 14.30 -28.10 -36.33
CA GLN A 90 15.08 -27.10 -35.60
C GLN A 90 14.97 -25.69 -36.22
N GLN A 91 14.93 -25.59 -37.55
CA GLN A 91 14.75 -24.30 -38.20
C GLN A 91 13.34 -23.73 -38.00
N ARG A 92 12.32 -24.61 -38.03
CA ARG A 92 10.94 -24.24 -37.72
C ARG A 92 10.82 -23.74 -36.28
N GLU A 93 11.42 -24.45 -35.33
CA GLU A 93 11.48 -24.06 -33.92
C GLU A 93 12.15 -22.69 -33.74
N LYS A 94 13.33 -22.47 -34.35
CA LYS A 94 14.02 -21.16 -34.31
C LYS A 94 13.18 -20.02 -34.88
N ASN A 95 12.34 -20.28 -35.87
CA ASN A 95 11.42 -19.25 -36.39
C ASN A 95 10.30 -18.97 -35.38
N LEU A 96 9.70 -20.01 -34.80
CA LEU A 96 8.66 -19.88 -33.79
C LEU A 96 9.13 -19.13 -32.56
N VAL A 97 10.34 -19.42 -32.05
CA VAL A 97 10.93 -18.71 -30.90
C VAL A 97 11.10 -17.22 -31.19
N ARG A 98 11.59 -16.84 -32.37
CA ARG A 98 11.71 -15.41 -32.76
C ARG A 98 10.36 -14.72 -32.85
N ARG A 99 9.34 -15.41 -33.38
CA ARG A 99 7.97 -14.87 -33.45
C ARG A 99 7.34 -14.73 -32.07
N LEU A 100 7.60 -15.67 -31.17
CA LEU A 100 7.15 -15.61 -29.78
C LEU A 100 7.78 -14.42 -29.07
N ALA A 101 9.10 -14.24 -29.17
CA ALA A 101 9.81 -13.10 -28.59
C ALA A 101 9.30 -11.76 -29.13
N ALA A 102 9.00 -11.66 -30.43
CA ALA A 102 8.41 -10.46 -31.01
C ALA A 102 7.01 -10.16 -30.44
N LYS A 103 6.18 -11.20 -30.23
CA LYS A 103 4.85 -11.06 -29.61
C LYS A 103 4.92 -10.70 -28.13
N GLU A 104 5.91 -11.22 -27.42
CA GLU A 104 6.18 -10.87 -26.03
C GLU A 104 6.62 -9.41 -25.90
N GLN A 105 7.50 -8.93 -26.78
CA GLN A 105 7.86 -7.52 -26.84
C GLN A 105 6.67 -6.61 -27.14
N GLU A 106 5.83 -6.97 -28.13
CA GLU A 106 4.61 -6.20 -28.44
C GLU A 106 3.65 -6.15 -27.25
N THR A 107 3.53 -7.26 -26.50
CA THR A 107 2.74 -7.30 -25.26
C THR A 107 3.32 -6.38 -24.20
N GLN A 108 4.65 -6.36 -24.04
CA GLN A 108 5.33 -5.45 -23.12
C GLN A 108 5.12 -3.98 -23.51
N ASP A 109 5.18 -3.66 -24.80
CA ASP A 109 4.91 -2.31 -25.32
C ASP A 109 3.46 -1.89 -25.04
N TYR A 110 2.49 -2.79 -25.18
CA TYR A 110 1.10 -2.52 -24.78
C TYR A 110 0.95 -2.28 -23.28
N VAL A 111 1.67 -3.04 -22.43
CA VAL A 111 1.68 -2.80 -20.98
C VAL A 111 2.27 -1.43 -20.65
N CYS A 112 3.35 -1.02 -21.33
CA CYS A 112 3.93 0.31 -21.20
C CYS A 112 2.93 1.40 -21.60
N GLN A 113 2.31 1.29 -22.78
CA GLN A 113 1.27 2.23 -23.23
C GLN A 113 0.08 2.29 -22.27
N LEU A 114 -0.34 1.15 -21.73
CA LEU A 114 -1.44 1.08 -20.77
C LEU A 114 -1.07 1.77 -19.45
N ASN A 115 0.17 1.60 -18.98
CA ASN A 115 0.66 2.29 -17.79
C ASN A 115 0.80 3.81 -18.03
N GLU A 116 1.28 4.22 -19.20
CA GLU A 116 1.34 5.62 -19.60
C GLU A 116 -0.07 6.22 -19.66
N LEU A 117 -1.01 5.55 -20.33
CA LEU A 117 -2.41 5.98 -20.37
C LEU A 117 -3.01 6.06 -18.97
N LYS A 118 -2.82 5.04 -18.12
CA LYS A 118 -3.25 5.10 -16.71
C LYS A 118 -2.63 6.28 -15.97
N SER A 119 -1.35 6.57 -16.19
CA SER A 119 -0.67 7.73 -15.57
C SER A 119 -1.18 9.07 -16.11
N SER A 120 -1.60 9.13 -17.37
CA SER A 120 -2.21 10.32 -17.98
C SER A 120 -3.68 10.50 -17.62
N GLN A 121 -4.38 9.40 -17.34
CA GLN A 121 -5.82 9.34 -17.08
C GLN A 121 -6.15 9.41 -15.59
N VAL A 122 -5.15 9.28 -14.72
CA VAL A 122 -5.23 9.74 -13.33
C VAL A 122 -4.60 11.13 -13.28
N PRO A 123 -5.39 12.23 -13.31
CA PRO A 123 -4.87 13.54 -12.99
C PRO A 123 -4.20 13.42 -11.62
N THR A 124 -2.88 13.57 -11.57
CA THR A 124 -2.17 13.59 -10.29
C THR A 124 -2.84 14.66 -9.43
N THR A 125 -3.10 14.35 -8.16
CA THR A 125 -3.70 15.30 -7.23
C THR A 125 -2.93 16.62 -7.18
N SER A 126 -1.64 16.61 -7.51
CA SER A 126 -0.83 17.79 -7.78
C SER A 126 -1.28 18.59 -9.01
N SER A 127 -1.50 17.97 -10.17
CA SER A 127 -1.95 18.65 -11.39
C SER A 127 -3.37 19.21 -11.27
N LEU A 128 -4.27 18.49 -10.59
CA LEU A 128 -5.59 19.04 -10.23
C LEU A 128 -5.45 20.22 -9.29
N ARG A 129 -4.57 20.13 -8.29
CA ARG A 129 -4.23 21.30 -7.46
C ARG A 129 -3.66 22.41 -8.31
N THR A 130 -2.72 22.21 -9.24
CA THR A 130 -2.16 23.30 -10.06
C THR A 130 -3.22 24.00 -10.94
N VAL A 131 -4.17 23.24 -11.50
CA VAL A 131 -5.32 23.81 -12.24
C VAL A 131 -6.29 24.55 -11.31
N LEU A 132 -6.52 24.03 -10.10
CA LEU A 132 -7.35 24.67 -9.07
C LEU A 132 -6.64 25.79 -8.29
N LEU A 133 -5.31 25.87 -8.40
CA LEU A 133 -4.44 26.88 -7.76
C LEU A 133 -4.11 28.02 -8.72
N ASP A 134 -4.46 27.94 -10.00
CA ASP A 134 -4.41 29.08 -10.91
C ASP A 134 -5.71 29.89 -10.73
N PRO A 135 -5.65 31.07 -10.08
CA PRO A 135 -6.84 31.87 -9.83
C PRO A 135 -7.51 32.34 -11.13
N ALA A 136 -6.75 32.46 -12.23
CA ALA A 136 -7.28 32.87 -13.52
C ALA A 136 -8.08 31.73 -14.18
N VAL A 137 -7.56 30.51 -14.19
CA VAL A 137 -8.28 29.34 -14.71
C VAL A 137 -9.49 29.00 -13.84
N ASN A 138 -9.37 29.09 -12.51
CA ASN A 138 -10.49 28.89 -11.61
C ASN A 138 -11.60 29.93 -11.83
N SER A 139 -11.23 31.20 -12.04
CA SER A 139 -12.20 32.26 -12.37
C SER A 139 -12.92 31.99 -13.70
N ILE A 140 -12.21 31.52 -14.74
CA ILE A 140 -12.82 31.18 -16.03
C ILE A 140 -13.75 29.96 -15.88
N LEU A 141 -13.35 28.94 -15.12
CA LEU A 141 -14.17 27.76 -14.90
C LEU A 141 -15.47 28.10 -14.14
N HIS A 142 -15.37 28.92 -13.09
CA HIS A 142 -16.55 29.43 -12.38
C HIS A 142 -17.42 30.30 -13.28
N HIS A 143 -16.83 31.14 -14.13
CA HIS A 143 -17.57 31.95 -15.09
C HIS A 143 -18.33 31.06 -16.08
N LEU A 144 -17.67 30.06 -16.66
CA LEU A 144 -18.30 29.10 -17.57
C LEU A 144 -19.39 28.28 -16.90
N GLN A 145 -19.19 27.82 -15.65
CA GLN A 145 -20.23 27.13 -14.88
C GLN A 145 -21.44 28.03 -14.65
N SER A 146 -21.20 29.31 -14.31
CA SER A 146 -22.27 30.30 -14.11
C SER A 146 -23.02 30.59 -15.41
N GLU A 147 -22.31 30.78 -16.53
CA GLU A 147 -22.92 30.99 -17.85
C GLU A 147 -23.71 29.76 -18.32
N LEU A 148 -23.20 28.55 -18.07
CA LEU A 148 -23.89 27.30 -18.41
C LEU A 148 -25.17 27.14 -17.58
N GLN A 149 -25.11 27.43 -16.28
CA GLN A 149 -26.30 27.41 -15.43
C GLN A 149 -27.32 28.47 -15.84
N ALA A 150 -26.86 29.69 -16.16
CA ALA A 150 -27.74 30.77 -16.61
C ALA A 150 -28.41 30.46 -17.97
N THR A 151 -27.69 29.82 -18.89
CA THR A 151 -28.25 29.40 -20.18
C THR A 151 -29.22 28.23 -20.02
N HIS A 152 -28.93 27.27 -19.14
CA HIS A 152 -29.85 26.18 -18.82
C HIS A 152 -31.16 26.72 -18.23
N LEU A 153 -31.09 27.65 -17.26
CA LEU A 153 -32.28 28.28 -16.68
C LEU A 153 -33.08 29.05 -17.74
N LYS A 154 -32.43 29.83 -18.60
CA LYS A 154 -33.12 30.54 -19.70
C LYS A 154 -33.78 29.58 -20.69
N LEU A 155 -33.15 28.44 -20.99
CA LEU A 155 -33.73 27.42 -21.86
C LEU A 155 -34.94 26.76 -21.20
N GLU A 156 -34.85 26.47 -19.90
CA GLU A 156 -35.98 25.96 -19.13
C GLU A 156 -37.12 26.98 -19.07
N ASP A 157 -36.83 28.26 -18.83
CA ASP A 157 -37.82 29.34 -18.80
C ASP A 157 -38.50 29.53 -20.15
N THR A 158 -37.75 29.60 -21.25
CA THR A 158 -38.32 29.73 -22.61
C THR A 158 -39.12 28.49 -23.03
N GLN A 159 -38.67 27.30 -22.63
CA GLN A 159 -39.43 26.06 -22.81
C GLN A 159 -40.73 26.09 -21.99
N ASN A 160 -40.65 26.61 -20.75
CA ASN A 160 -41.81 26.79 -19.89
C ASN A 160 -42.78 27.82 -20.46
N GLU A 161 -42.31 28.95 -20.99
CA GLU A 161 -43.14 29.98 -21.67
C GLU A 161 -43.83 29.43 -22.93
N LEU A 162 -43.09 28.70 -23.78
CA LEU A 162 -43.65 28.05 -24.96
C LEU A 162 -44.74 27.03 -24.57
N SER A 163 -44.52 26.32 -23.47
CA SER A 163 -45.52 25.41 -22.91
C SER A 163 -46.70 26.14 -22.24
N ALA A 164 -46.46 27.33 -21.69
CA ALA A 164 -47.46 28.17 -21.05
C ALA A 164 -48.41 28.82 -22.06
N TRP A 165 -48.04 28.99 -23.33
CA TRP A 165 -48.99 29.42 -24.35
C TRP A 165 -50.08 28.38 -24.64
N LYS A 166 -49.86 27.11 -24.26
CA LYS A 166 -50.88 26.03 -24.27
C LYS A 166 -51.67 25.96 -22.97
N PHE A 167 -51.54 26.94 -22.08
CA PHE A 167 -52.15 26.91 -20.76
C PHE A 167 -53.66 27.10 -20.83
N THR A 168 -54.38 26.08 -20.38
CA THR A 168 -55.78 26.18 -19.99
C THR A 168 -55.88 26.03 -18.47
N PRO A 169 -56.66 26.86 -17.75
CA PRO A 169 -56.79 26.79 -16.29
C PRO A 169 -57.23 25.41 -15.78
N ASP A 170 -57.91 24.64 -16.63
CA ASP A 170 -58.46 23.33 -16.31
C ASP A 170 -57.52 22.16 -16.64
N SER A 171 -56.40 22.43 -17.31
CA SER A 171 -55.36 21.45 -17.60
C SER A 171 -54.70 20.92 -16.32
N ASN A 172 -54.23 19.68 -16.34
CA ASN A 172 -53.50 19.09 -15.21
C ASN A 172 -52.25 19.91 -14.83
N THR A 173 -51.60 20.55 -15.79
CA THR A 173 -50.47 21.46 -15.54
C THR A 173 -50.92 22.74 -14.86
N GLY A 174 -52.03 23.35 -15.29
CA GLY A 174 -52.59 24.54 -14.65
C GLY A 174 -53.09 24.31 -13.23
N LYS A 175 -53.76 23.18 -12.99
CA LYS A 175 -54.18 22.76 -11.64
C LYS A 175 -53.00 22.60 -10.68
N ARG A 176 -51.90 22.00 -11.15
CA ARG A 176 -50.67 21.82 -10.37
C ARG A 176 -50.00 23.15 -10.05
N LEU A 177 -49.94 24.07 -11.02
CA LEU A 177 -49.40 25.40 -10.80
C LEU A 177 -50.24 26.17 -9.78
N MET A 178 -51.57 26.14 -9.90
CA MET A 178 -52.48 26.79 -8.94
C MET A 178 -52.39 26.19 -7.53
N ALA A 179 -52.17 24.87 -7.41
CA ALA A 179 -51.87 24.24 -6.12
C ALA A 179 -50.54 24.74 -5.55
N LYS A 180 -49.50 24.87 -6.38
CA LYS A 180 -48.20 25.43 -5.96
C LYS A 180 -48.31 26.90 -5.56
N CYS A 181 -49.06 27.72 -6.28
CA CYS A 181 -49.33 29.11 -5.89
C CYS A 181 -50.04 29.18 -4.53
N ARG A 182 -51.06 28.33 -4.29
CA ARG A 182 -51.74 28.27 -2.99
C ARG A 182 -50.80 27.88 -1.86
N LEU A 183 -49.93 26.89 -2.07
CA LEU A 183 -48.91 26.50 -1.10
C LEU A 183 -47.93 27.63 -0.81
N LEU A 184 -47.44 28.33 -1.84
CA LEU A 184 -46.54 29.48 -1.67
C LEU A 184 -47.19 30.64 -0.90
N TYR A 185 -48.49 30.89 -1.12
CA TYR A 185 -49.22 31.88 -0.32
C TYR A 185 -49.33 31.47 1.14
N GLN A 186 -49.61 30.20 1.43
CA GLN A 186 -49.67 29.68 2.79
C GLN A 186 -48.30 29.75 3.48
N GLU A 187 -47.24 29.34 2.79
CA GLU A 187 -45.87 29.39 3.30
C GLU A 187 -45.45 30.85 3.60
N ASN A 188 -45.76 31.80 2.71
CA ASN A 188 -45.51 33.21 2.96
C ASN A 188 -46.32 33.75 4.15
N GLU A 189 -47.57 33.30 4.33
CA GLU A 189 -48.36 33.66 5.51
C GLU A 189 -47.73 33.11 6.80
N GLU A 190 -47.23 31.87 6.77
CA GLU A 190 -46.53 31.24 7.89
C GLU A 190 -45.19 31.93 8.21
N LEU A 191 -44.39 32.28 7.20
CA LEU A 191 -43.18 33.10 7.37
C LEU A 191 -43.52 34.48 7.95
N GLY A 192 -44.62 35.09 7.49
CA GLY A 192 -45.17 36.32 8.04
C GLY A 192 -45.50 36.17 9.53
N LYS A 193 -46.17 35.07 9.92
CA LYS A 193 -46.49 34.76 11.33
C LYS A 193 -45.24 34.56 12.18
N ILE A 194 -44.25 33.81 11.69
CA ILE A 194 -42.98 33.58 12.38
C ILE A 194 -42.23 34.90 12.56
N THR A 195 -42.18 35.73 11.52
CA THR A 195 -41.55 37.05 11.57
C THR A 195 -42.29 37.99 12.53
N SER A 196 -43.62 38.06 12.45
CA SER A 196 -44.46 38.89 13.32
C SER A 196 -44.51 38.40 14.77
N SER A 197 -44.16 37.14 15.03
CA SER A 197 -44.11 36.58 16.40
C SER A 197 -43.05 37.24 17.27
N GLY A 198 -42.14 38.05 16.70
CA GLY A 198 -41.07 38.73 17.42
C GLY A 198 -40.00 37.79 17.99
N ARG A 199 -40.14 36.47 17.80
CA ARG A 199 -39.20 35.45 18.29
C ARG A 199 -37.80 35.67 17.71
N ILE A 200 -37.70 36.02 16.43
CA ILE A 200 -36.42 36.31 15.77
C ILE A 200 -35.74 37.50 16.43
N ALA A 201 -36.45 38.63 16.57
CA ALA A 201 -35.93 39.83 17.22
C ALA A 201 -35.51 39.58 18.68
N LYS A 202 -36.25 38.75 19.43
CA LYS A 202 -35.87 38.35 20.79
C LYS A 202 -34.58 37.54 20.80
N LEU A 203 -34.48 36.51 19.95
CA LEU A 203 -33.28 35.68 19.85
C LEU A 203 -32.05 36.50 19.42
N GLU A 204 -32.22 37.46 18.51
CA GLU A 204 -31.17 38.40 18.11
C GLU A 204 -30.71 39.29 19.26
N SER A 205 -31.66 39.80 20.07
CA SER A 205 -31.36 40.58 21.28
C SER A 205 -30.63 39.74 22.33
N ASP A 206 -31.09 38.51 22.60
CA ASP A 206 -30.47 37.59 23.55
C ASP A 206 -29.05 37.21 23.08
N LEU A 207 -28.86 36.97 21.78
CA LEU A 207 -27.56 36.70 21.18
C LEU A 207 -26.60 37.91 21.31
N ALA A 208 -27.09 39.12 21.07
CA ALA A 208 -26.30 40.34 21.23
C ALA A 208 -25.87 40.56 22.69
N LEU A 209 -26.77 40.32 23.64
CA LEU A 209 -26.47 40.40 25.07
C LEU A 209 -25.44 39.35 25.50
N GLN A 210 -25.52 38.13 24.97
CA GLN A 210 -24.56 37.08 25.28
C GLN A 210 -23.16 37.38 24.73
N LYS A 211 -23.07 38.00 23.54
CA LYS A 211 -21.80 38.48 22.98
C LYS A 211 -21.16 39.54 23.88
N SER A 212 -21.92 40.56 24.31
CA SER A 212 -21.36 41.61 25.17
C SER A 212 -20.94 41.08 26.55
N PHE A 213 -21.71 40.15 27.12
CA PHE A 213 -21.32 39.48 28.36
C PHE A 213 -20.01 38.69 28.21
N SER A 214 -19.86 37.95 27.10
CA SER A 214 -18.63 37.18 26.82
C SER A 214 -17.42 38.11 26.63
N GLU A 215 -17.61 39.25 25.97
CA GLU A 215 -16.57 40.27 25.81
C GLU A 215 -16.13 40.88 27.15
N GLU A 216 -17.08 41.19 28.05
CA GLU A 216 -16.76 41.75 29.37
C GLU A 216 -16.02 40.71 30.25
N VAL A 217 -16.41 39.44 30.19
CA VAL A 217 -15.67 38.36 30.88
C VAL A 217 -14.25 38.26 30.34
N ARG A 218 -14.07 38.26 29.02
CA ARG A 218 -12.73 38.24 28.39
C ARG A 218 -11.90 39.45 28.78
N LYS A 219 -12.52 40.64 28.86
CA LYS A 219 -11.85 41.87 29.28
C LYS A 219 -11.41 41.80 30.75
N SER A 220 -12.28 41.37 31.65
CA SER A 220 -11.92 41.23 33.08
C SER A 220 -10.86 40.16 33.31
N GLN A 221 -10.84 39.08 32.52
CA GLN A 221 -9.75 38.10 32.54
C GLN A 221 -8.42 38.74 32.11
N ASN A 222 -8.40 39.48 31.00
CA ASN A 222 -7.17 40.15 30.55
C ASN A 222 -6.65 41.18 31.58
N GLU A 223 -7.55 41.90 32.24
CA GLU A 223 -7.19 42.83 33.32
C GLU A 223 -6.58 42.08 34.52
N LEU A 224 -7.13 40.92 34.88
CA LEU A 224 -6.60 40.06 35.94
C LEU A 224 -5.22 39.46 35.57
N ASP A 225 -5.05 39.02 34.32
CA ASP A 225 -3.77 38.49 33.83
C ASP A 225 -2.68 39.57 33.84
N SER A 226 -3.02 40.82 33.47
CA SER A 226 -2.11 41.97 33.59
C SER A 226 -1.73 42.22 35.05
N PHE A 227 -2.71 42.21 35.96
CA PHE A 227 -2.43 42.41 37.39
C PHE A 227 -1.54 41.31 37.97
N LEU A 228 -1.71 40.06 37.50
CA LEU A 228 -0.88 38.94 37.92
C LEU A 228 0.56 39.10 37.43
N ALA A 229 0.77 39.56 36.20
CA ALA A 229 2.09 39.86 35.68
C ALA A 229 2.80 40.98 36.46
N ASP A 230 2.06 42.06 36.80
CA ASP A 230 2.60 43.15 37.63
C ASP A 230 3.02 42.62 39.02
N LEU A 231 2.22 41.73 39.61
CA LEU A 231 2.52 41.12 40.90
C LEU A 231 3.75 40.19 40.84
N ASP A 232 3.92 39.45 39.74
CA ASP A 232 5.12 38.64 39.52
C ASP A 232 6.38 39.52 39.40
N GLU A 233 6.31 40.66 38.69
CA GLU A 233 7.40 41.64 38.61
C GLU A 233 7.77 42.19 39.99
N ASP A 234 6.78 42.58 40.79
CA ASP A 234 6.98 43.06 42.16
C ASP A 234 7.64 41.99 43.06
N VAL A 235 7.21 40.73 42.93
CA VAL A 235 7.78 39.60 43.68
C VAL A 235 9.24 39.34 43.27
N GLU A 236 9.55 39.36 41.98
CA GLU A 236 10.93 39.24 41.47
C GLU A 236 11.82 40.39 41.96
N GLY A 237 11.31 41.62 41.98
CA GLY A 237 12.00 42.79 42.52
C GLY A 237 12.29 42.69 44.01
N MET A 238 11.30 42.25 44.80
CA MET A 238 11.49 41.98 46.23
C MET A 238 12.51 40.85 46.46
N GLN A 239 12.44 39.77 45.67
CA GLN A 239 13.35 38.63 45.78
C GLN A 239 14.81 39.03 45.46
N SER A 240 15.00 39.91 44.48
CA SER A 240 16.31 40.51 44.16
C SER A 240 16.86 41.33 45.32
N THR A 241 16.00 42.12 45.98
CA THR A 241 16.38 42.91 47.17
C THR A 241 16.76 42.00 48.34
N ILE A 242 16.01 40.93 48.58
CA ILE A 242 16.31 39.94 49.62
C ILE A 242 17.69 39.31 49.37
N LEU A 243 17.98 38.89 48.13
CA LEU A 243 19.27 38.30 47.77
C LEU A 243 20.43 39.27 48.06
N PHE A 244 20.27 40.54 47.68
CA PHE A 244 21.27 41.57 47.94
C PHE A 244 21.56 41.72 49.44
N LEU A 245 20.52 41.83 50.26
CA LEU A 245 20.66 41.95 51.72
C LEU A 245 21.29 40.69 52.34
N GLN A 246 20.93 39.49 51.85
CA GLN A 246 21.56 38.24 52.29
C GLN A 246 23.06 38.23 51.96
N GLN A 247 23.46 38.75 50.79
CA GLN A 247 24.86 38.82 50.39
C GLN A 247 25.66 39.83 51.25
N GLU A 248 25.10 41.01 51.53
CA GLU A 248 25.71 41.98 52.45
C GLU A 248 25.87 41.40 53.85
N LEU A 249 24.83 40.74 54.36
CA LEU A 249 24.84 40.12 55.67
C LEU A 249 25.89 38.99 55.76
N LYS A 250 26.05 38.21 54.69
CA LYS A 250 27.12 37.21 54.57
C LYS A 250 28.50 37.86 54.60
N LYS A 251 28.73 38.90 53.80
CA LYS A 251 30.01 39.65 53.78
C LYS A 251 30.36 40.22 55.16
N SER A 252 29.38 40.84 55.84
CA SER A 252 29.56 41.38 57.19
C SER A 252 29.88 40.28 58.21
N LYS A 253 29.21 39.13 58.14
CA LYS A 253 29.54 37.97 58.98
C LYS A 253 30.96 37.45 58.72
N GLU A 254 31.39 37.39 57.45
CA GLU A 254 32.74 36.97 57.08
C GLU A 254 33.81 37.95 57.60
N THR A 255 33.60 39.27 57.47
CA THR A 255 34.53 40.26 58.01
C THR A 255 34.63 40.20 59.53
N ILE A 256 33.50 40.03 60.23
CA ILE A 256 33.47 39.80 61.68
C ILE A 256 34.29 38.55 62.04
N GLN A 257 34.12 37.44 61.32
CA GLN A 257 34.89 36.22 61.59
C GLN A 257 36.40 36.41 61.39
N VAL A 258 36.82 37.15 60.36
CA VAL A 258 38.24 37.46 60.12
C VAL A 258 38.81 38.29 61.26
N LEU A 259 38.13 39.37 61.64
CA LEU A 259 38.54 40.25 62.74
C LEU A 259 38.56 39.51 64.09
N GLN A 260 37.64 38.56 64.31
CA GLN A 260 37.64 37.71 65.49
C GLN A 260 38.87 36.78 65.52
N LYS A 261 39.23 36.16 64.40
CA LYS A 261 40.44 35.33 64.29
C LYS A 261 41.72 36.14 64.52
N GLU A 262 41.79 37.34 63.95
CA GLU A 262 42.90 38.27 64.17
C GLU A 262 43.02 38.66 65.65
N ASN A 263 41.90 39.00 66.30
CA ASN A 263 41.86 39.29 67.75
C ASN A 263 42.37 38.13 68.60
N ILE A 264 41.97 36.89 68.29
CA ILE A 264 42.43 35.70 69.01
C ILE A 264 43.94 35.52 68.85
N THR A 265 44.45 35.71 67.63
CA THR A 265 45.89 35.60 67.31
C THR A 265 46.70 36.65 68.07
N LEU A 266 46.22 37.90 68.13
CA LEU A 266 46.85 38.98 68.90
C LEU A 266 46.82 38.72 70.41
N LYS A 267 45.72 38.17 70.94
CA LYS A 267 45.62 37.78 72.36
C LYS A 267 46.57 36.63 72.72
N GLN A 268 46.79 35.67 71.83
CA GLN A 268 47.75 34.58 72.04
C GLN A 268 49.21 35.06 71.96
N GLY A 269 49.51 36.10 71.16
CA GLY A 269 50.82 36.77 71.17
C GLY A 269 51.12 37.62 72.40
N SER A 270 50.11 37.97 73.21
CA SER A 270 50.23 38.87 74.36
C SER A 270 50.07 38.20 75.75
N ASN A 271 49.73 36.91 75.82
CA ASN A 271 49.48 36.22 77.09
C ASN A 271 50.72 35.53 77.69
N GLY A 272 51.70 36.36 78.05
CA GLY A 272 52.73 36.04 79.01
C GLY A 272 52.68 37.00 80.19
N ARG A 273 51.55 37.09 80.94
CA ARG A 273 51.49 37.54 82.34
C ARG A 273 50.07 37.61 82.93
N ALA A 274 49.94 37.02 84.13
CA ALA A 274 48.93 37.23 85.20
C ALA A 274 47.46 36.87 84.86
N ASN A 275 46.87 35.76 85.34
CA ASN A 275 46.57 35.31 86.71
C ASN A 275 45.37 36.02 87.37
N GLY A 276 44.31 35.24 87.65
CA GLY A 276 43.53 35.36 88.89
C GLY A 276 42.25 36.22 88.92
N ASP A 277 41.11 35.53 88.81
CA ASP A 277 40.00 35.51 89.77
C ASP A 277 38.90 36.61 89.84
N THR A 278 37.67 36.14 89.57
CA THR A 278 36.34 36.42 90.15
C THR A 278 35.77 37.85 90.29
N SER A 279 34.60 38.08 89.63
CA SER A 279 33.34 38.63 90.20
C SER A 279 32.57 39.59 89.26
N VAL A 280 31.43 39.09 88.75
CA VAL A 280 30.09 39.71 88.54
C VAL A 280 29.96 41.23 88.34
N CYS A 281 29.36 41.65 87.20
CA CYS A 281 28.09 42.41 87.16
C CYS A 281 27.60 42.69 85.72
N GLU A 282 26.34 42.35 85.48
CA GLU A 282 25.32 43.00 84.63
C GLU A 282 25.72 43.56 83.26
N ARG A 283 25.15 42.98 82.19
CA ARG A 283 24.12 43.70 81.42
C ARG A 283 23.26 42.77 80.58
N GLU A 284 21.97 43.01 80.73
CA GLU A 284 20.82 42.45 80.03
C GLU A 284 20.91 42.58 78.50
N GLN A 285 20.38 41.59 77.79
CA GLN A 285 19.37 41.68 76.71
C GLN A 285 19.22 40.28 76.11
N THR A 286 18.16 39.52 76.45
CA THR A 286 16.85 39.49 75.75
C THR A 286 17.04 39.30 74.24
N ASP A 287 16.53 38.28 73.57
CA ASP A 287 15.24 37.66 73.79
C ASP A 287 15.19 36.25 73.18
N SER A 288 14.55 35.35 73.93
CA SER A 288 14.22 34.01 73.52
C SER A 288 12.96 34.01 72.67
N GLU A 289 12.86 32.96 71.87
CA GLU A 289 11.64 32.42 71.28
C GLU A 289 10.47 32.43 72.29
N SER A 290 9.30 32.91 71.90
CA SER A 290 8.04 32.18 72.13
C SER A 290 6.87 32.83 71.41
N GLU A 291 6.06 31.96 70.84
CA GLU A 291 4.69 32.14 70.36
C GLU A 291 3.81 32.99 71.29
N MET A 292 2.79 33.66 70.75
CA MET A 292 1.37 33.27 70.94
C MET A 292 0.38 34.32 70.40
N GLU A 293 -0.50 33.82 69.53
CA GLU A 293 -1.91 34.14 69.29
C GLU A 293 -2.55 35.55 69.52
N ARG A 294 -3.37 35.89 68.49
CA ARG A 294 -4.72 36.50 68.52
C ARG A 294 -4.79 38.01 68.83
N THR A 295 -5.55 38.86 68.12
CA THR A 295 -6.72 38.81 67.23
C THR A 295 -6.72 40.16 66.45
N ARG A 296 -7.39 40.40 65.31
CA ARG A 296 -8.85 40.58 65.20
C ARG A 296 -9.24 40.99 63.78
N GLY A 297 -10.17 40.24 63.17
CA GLY A 297 -11.31 40.76 62.40
C GLY A 297 -11.09 41.35 61.01
N VAL A 298 -11.00 40.50 59.99
CA VAL A 298 -11.51 40.84 58.64
C VAL A 298 -12.56 39.79 58.27
N LYS A 299 -13.81 40.26 58.06
CA LYS A 299 -14.95 39.42 57.65
C LYS A 299 -14.64 38.77 56.31
N ARG A 300 -14.28 37.48 56.33
CA ARG A 300 -14.31 36.63 55.14
C ARG A 300 -15.76 36.33 54.80
N ILE A 301 -16.29 37.03 53.80
CA ILE A 301 -17.47 36.57 53.06
C ILE A 301 -16.98 35.41 52.19
N ARG A 302 -17.11 34.18 52.69
CA ARG A 302 -17.13 33.00 51.83
C ARG A 302 -18.47 33.03 51.11
N ARG A 303 -18.48 33.44 49.84
CA ARG A 303 -19.59 33.08 48.97
C ARG A 303 -19.56 31.55 48.87
N SER A 304 -20.66 30.90 49.22
CA SER A 304 -20.82 29.46 49.04
C SER A 304 -20.59 29.14 47.56
N SER A 305 -19.53 28.39 47.29
CA SER A 305 -19.35 27.69 46.02
C SER A 305 -20.48 26.67 45.91
N VAL A 306 -21.51 27.00 45.14
CA VAL A 306 -22.43 26.01 44.58
C VAL A 306 -22.25 26.09 43.07
N LEU A 307 -21.12 25.55 42.60
CA LEU A 307 -21.01 25.00 41.26
C LEU A 307 -21.18 23.48 41.43
N SER A 308 -22.43 23.04 41.56
CA SER A 308 -22.77 21.67 41.17
C SER A 308 -22.96 21.73 39.66
N ILE A 309 -21.91 21.35 38.94
CA ILE A 309 -22.06 20.92 37.55
C ILE A 309 -22.62 19.51 37.65
N ASP A 310 -23.92 19.39 37.42
CA ASP A 310 -24.50 18.11 37.03
C ASP A 310 -23.97 17.84 35.61
N TYR A 311 -22.89 17.06 35.53
CA TYR A 311 -22.53 16.40 34.28
C TYR A 311 -23.61 15.35 34.03
N ASN A 312 -24.48 15.57 33.05
CA ASN A 312 -25.18 14.46 32.43
C ASN A 312 -24.10 13.54 31.83
N GLU A 313 -24.02 12.30 32.30
CA GLU A 313 -23.01 11.31 31.88
C GLU A 313 -23.21 10.81 30.43
N ASP A 314 -24.16 11.37 29.67
CA ASP A 314 -24.52 10.86 28.34
C ASP A 314 -23.80 11.53 27.15
N ASP A 315 -23.09 12.65 27.35
CA ASP A 315 -22.39 13.36 26.26
C ASP A 315 -20.87 13.08 26.26
N THR A 316 -20.48 11.81 26.10
CA THR A 316 -19.11 11.46 25.71
C THR A 316 -18.87 11.79 24.24
N LEU A 317 -18.11 12.86 23.99
CA LEU A 317 -17.65 13.22 22.63
C LEU A 317 -16.57 12.22 22.17
N VAL A 318 -16.95 11.21 21.39
CA VAL A 318 -16.01 10.26 20.78
C VAL A 318 -15.55 10.80 19.43
N ILE A 319 -14.29 11.20 19.33
CA ILE A 319 -13.66 11.64 18.07
C ILE A 319 -13.23 10.40 17.29
N ASN A 320 -13.94 10.09 16.21
CA ASN A 320 -13.59 8.98 15.33
C ASN A 320 -12.47 9.39 14.36
N THR A 321 -11.63 8.43 13.95
CA THR A 321 -10.37 8.61 13.19
C THR A 321 -10.51 9.25 11.80
N ASN A 322 -11.72 9.61 11.39
CA ASN A 322 -12.01 10.25 10.10
C ASN A 322 -12.41 11.73 10.22
N GLY A 323 -12.34 12.32 11.43
CA GLY A 323 -12.45 13.77 11.63
C GLY A 323 -13.85 14.36 11.45
N ASP A 324 -14.90 13.54 11.52
CA ASP A 324 -16.28 14.01 11.48
C ASP A 324 -16.93 13.94 12.87
N ALA A 325 -17.58 15.03 13.30
CA ALA A 325 -18.23 15.13 14.60
C ALA A 325 -19.70 14.71 14.46
N ALA A 326 -20.02 13.48 14.86
CA ALA A 326 -21.40 13.00 14.94
C ALA A 326 -21.86 12.97 16.40
N ILE A 327 -23.00 13.60 16.68
CA ILE A 327 -23.73 13.46 17.95
C ILE A 327 -24.38 12.07 17.93
N SER A 328 -23.96 11.20 18.85
CA SER A 328 -24.60 9.91 19.09
C SER A 328 -25.88 10.15 19.89
N SER A 329 -27.05 10.03 19.27
CA SER A 329 -28.28 9.81 20.02
C SER A 329 -28.51 8.31 20.08
N ASP A 330 -28.15 7.67 21.20
CA ASP A 330 -28.55 6.28 21.40
C ASP A 330 -30.04 6.25 21.81
N PRO A 331 -30.81 5.25 21.37
CA PRO A 331 -32.25 5.20 21.56
C PRO A 331 -32.60 4.52 22.89
N GLU A 332 -33.56 5.07 23.63
CA GLU A 332 -34.37 4.27 24.56
C GLU A 332 -35.33 3.33 23.82
#